data_AF-A0A926UQ31-F1
#
_entry.id   AF-A0A926UQ31-F1
#
_cell.length_a   1.000
_cell.length_b   1.000
_cell.length_c   1.000
_cell.angle_alpha   90.00
_cell.angle_beta   90.00
_cell.angle_gamma   90.00
#
_symmetry.space_group_name_H-M   'P 1'
#
loop_
_entity.id
_entity.type
_entity.pdbx_description
1 polymer ?
#
loop_
_entity_poly.entity_id
_entity_poly.type
_entity_poly.pdbx_seq_one_letter_code
_entity_poly.pdbx_strand_id
1 'polypeptide(L)' 'MPSLTLSNEQVVELVKQLPQEQKVEIFRFLLLSQWQQWQDLSSYGADKVKLAAKERGYDWEKMTEEEREEFIDLVVHEK' A
#
# COMPACT_ATOMS: atom_id res chain seq x y z
N MET A 1 -12.88 32.11 -12.07
CA MET A 1 -13.73 31.02 -11.54
C MET A 1 -13.66 31.10 -10.03
N PRO A 2 -14.76 31.30 -9.30
CA PRO A 2 -14.72 31.21 -7.84
C PRO A 2 -14.28 29.78 -7.45
N SER A 3 -13.24 29.68 -6.60
CA SER A 3 -12.75 28.41 -6.06
C SER A 3 -13.46 28.12 -4.73
N LEU A 4 -14.22 27.03 -4.68
CA LEU A 4 -14.78 26.53 -3.42
C LEU A 4 -13.69 25.78 -2.66
N THR A 5 -13.34 26.27 -1.47
CA THR A 5 -12.41 25.58 -0.55
C THR A 5 -13.22 24.93 0.56
N LEU A 6 -13.08 23.62 0.73
CA LEU A 6 -13.77 22.86 1.78
C LEU A 6 -12.74 22.32 2.77
N SER A 7 -13.07 22.35 4.07
CA SER A 7 -12.30 21.62 5.08
C SER A 7 -12.57 20.11 4.97
N ASN A 8 -11.67 19.30 5.54
CA ASN A 8 -11.87 17.87 5.62
C ASN A 8 -13.15 17.52 6.39
N GLU A 9 -13.48 18.24 7.47
CA GLU A 9 -14.75 17.99 8.18
C GLU A 9 -15.96 18.28 7.29
N GLN A 10 -15.92 19.37 6.51
CA GLN A 10 -17.02 19.70 5.59
C GLN A 10 -17.22 18.60 4.54
N VAL A 11 -16.13 18.05 4.00
CA VAL A 11 -16.21 16.92 3.05
C VAL A 11 -16.84 15.69 3.71
N VAL A 12 -16.43 15.36 4.94
CA VAL A 12 -16.98 14.21 5.68
C VAL A 12 -18.47 14.39 5.98
N GLU A 13 -18.90 15.59 6.40
CA GLU A 13 -20.31 15.88 6.64
C GLU A 13 -21.14 15.79 5.35
N LEU A 14 -20.61 16.19 4.20
CA LEU A 14 -21.27 16.00 2.91
C LEU A 14 -21.46 14.51 2.58
N VAL A 15 -20.44 13.68 2.81
CA VAL A 15 -20.55 12.23 2.59
C VAL A 15 -21.61 11.60 3.50
N LYS A 16 -21.72 12.05 4.76
CA LYS A 16 -22.75 11.58 5.70
C LYS A 16 -24.17 11.89 5.25
N GLN A 17 -24.39 12.92 4.43
CA GLN A 17 -25.71 13.31 3.94
C GLN A 17 -26.15 12.53 2.70
N LEU A 18 -25.25 11.75 2.08
CA LEU A 18 -25.56 10.99 0.87
C LEU A 18 -26.56 9.85 1.12
N PRO A 19 -27.32 9.44 0.09
CA PRO A 19 -28.09 8.19 0.11
C PRO A 19 -27.20 6.99 0.40
N GLN A 20 -27.78 5.93 0.98
CA GLN A 20 -27.02 4.75 1.40
C GLN A 20 -26.28 4.08 0.23
N GLU A 21 -26.88 4.04 -0.96
CA GLU A 21 -26.26 3.48 -2.17
C GLU A 21 -24.97 4.22 -2.55
N GLN A 22 -24.98 5.55 -2.49
CA GLN A 22 -23.83 6.39 -2.78
C GLN A 22 -22.73 6.28 -1.72
N LYS A 23 -23.11 6.10 -0.44
CA LYS A 23 -22.13 5.80 0.61
C LYS A 23 -21.43 4.46 0.39
N VAL A 24 -22.15 3.45 -0.09
CA VAL A 24 -21.58 2.13 -0.43
C VAL A 24 -20.60 2.23 -1.59
N GLU A 25 -20.90 3.06 -2.59
CA GLU A 25 -19.99 3.31 -3.71
C GLU A 25 -18.69 3.99 -3.27
N ILE A 26 -18.78 5.05 -2.45
CA ILE A 26 -17.61 5.72 -1.87
C ILE A 26 -16.80 4.75 -1.01
N PHE A 27 -17.46 3.95 -0.18
CA PHE A 27 -16.78 2.96 0.65
C PHE A 27 -16.02 1.91 -0.19
N ARG A 28 -16.63 1.41 -1.27
CA ARG A 28 -15.97 0.50 -2.20
C ARG A 28 -14.75 1.13 -2.85
N PHE A 29 -14.86 2.39 -3.28
CA PHE A 29 -13.73 3.13 -3.83
C PHE A 29 -12.59 3.27 -2.82
N LEU A 30 -12.88 3.63 -1.58
CA LEU A 30 -11.87 3.78 -0.51
C LEU A 30 -11.18 2.46 -0.16
N LEU A 31 -11.91 1.33 -0.18
CA LEU A 31 -11.31 0.02 0.02
C LEU A 31 -10.32 -0.35 -1.10
N LEU A 32 -10.70 -0.10 -2.36
CA LEU A 32 -9.86 -0.38 -3.51
C LEU A 32 -8.63 0.52 -3.57
N SER A 33 -8.76 1.80 -3.24
CA SER A 33 -7.63 2.73 -3.22
C SER A 33 -6.63 2.39 -2.11
N GLN A 34 -7.12 1.94 -0.96
CA GLN A 34 -6.27 1.42 0.10
C GLN A 34 -5.52 0.17 -0.37
N TRP A 35 -6.19 -0.79 -1.02
CA TRP A 35 -5.51 -1.96 -1.57
C TRP A 35 -4.44 -1.64 -2.61
N GLN A 36 -4.67 -0.67 -3.49
CA GLN A 36 -3.64 -0.20 -4.42
C GLN A 36 -2.42 0.33 -3.66
N GLN A 37 -2.63 1.15 -2.63
CA GLN A 37 -1.54 1.66 -1.81
C GLN A 37 -0.80 0.55 -1.05
N TRP A 38 -1.51 -0.46 -0.55
CA TRP A 38 -0.90 -1.64 0.07
C TRP A 38 -0.15 -2.52 -0.93
N GLN A 39 -0.64 -2.66 -2.16
CA GLN A 39 0.03 -3.38 -3.24
C GLN A 39 1.27 -2.62 -3.73
N ASP A 40 1.22 -1.29 -3.77
CA ASP A 40 2.35 -0.44 -4.11
C ASP A 40 3.41 -0.50 -2.99
N LEU A 41 3.00 -0.55 -1.71
CA LEU A 41 3.90 -0.74 -0.57
C LEU A 41 4.48 -2.17 -0.50
N SER A 42 3.70 -3.20 -0.81
CA SER A 42 4.16 -4.59 -0.80
C SER A 42 5.08 -4.89 -1.98
N SER A 43 4.79 -4.34 -3.17
CA SER A 43 5.68 -4.42 -4.34
C SER A 43 6.96 -3.63 -4.11
N TYR A 44 6.89 -2.44 -3.50
CA TYR A 44 8.09 -1.69 -3.11
C TYR A 44 8.98 -2.47 -2.14
N GLY A 45 8.39 -3.12 -1.13
CA GLY A 45 9.12 -4.01 -0.21
C GLY A 45 9.75 -5.19 -0.95
N ALA A 46 8.98 -5.87 -1.80
CA ALA A 46 9.46 -7.01 -2.58
C ALA A 46 10.61 -6.62 -3.53
N ASP A 47 10.49 -5.49 -4.22
CA ASP A 47 11.51 -5.00 -5.17
C ASP A 47 12.80 -4.59 -4.44
N LYS A 48 12.69 -4.00 -3.25
CA LYS A 48 13.85 -3.64 -2.41
C LYS A 48 14.58 -4.88 -1.90
N VAL A 49 13.85 -5.90 -1.45
CA VAL A 49 14.45 -7.15 -0.98
C VAL A 49 15.09 -7.91 -2.15
N LYS A 50 14.46 -7.95 -3.32
CA LYS A 50 15.06 -8.51 -4.55
C LYS A 50 16.35 -7.80 -4.95
N LEU A 51 16.38 -6.47 -4.87
CA LEU A 51 17.58 -5.68 -5.13
C LEU A 51 18.68 -5.98 -4.11
N ALA A 52 18.34 -6.00 -2.82
CA ALA A 52 19.26 -6.31 -1.73
C ALA A 52 19.86 -7.72 -1.85
N ALA A 53 19.05 -8.71 -2.29
CA ALA A 53 19.47 -10.08 -2.56
C ALA A 53 20.50 -10.10 -3.69
N LYS A 54 20.17 -9.46 -4.82
CA LYS A 54 21.07 -9.36 -5.98
C LYS A 54 22.39 -8.67 -5.66
N GLU A 55 22.38 -7.58 -4.90
CA GLU A 55 23.58 -6.86 -4.48
C GLU A 55 24.50 -7.72 -3.60
N ARG A 56 23.92 -8.61 -2.79
CA ARG A 56 24.64 -9.54 -1.90
C ARG A 56 24.96 -10.89 -2.57
N GLY A 57 24.66 -11.04 -3.87
CA GLY A 57 24.97 -12.23 -4.65
C GLY A 57 23.96 -13.38 -4.51
N TYR A 58 22.81 -13.15 -3.89
CA TYR A 58 21.72 -14.11 -3.78
C TYR A 58 20.80 -14.04 -5.01
N ASP A 59 20.30 -15.20 -5.44
CA ASP A 59 19.32 -15.35 -6.53
C ASP A 59 17.92 -15.54 -5.94
N TRP A 60 17.23 -14.43 -5.69
CA TRP A 60 15.91 -14.39 -5.04
C TRP A 60 14.88 -15.36 -5.66
N GLU A 61 14.92 -15.52 -6.98
CA GLU A 61 13.97 -16.35 -7.72
C GLU A 61 14.24 -17.85 -7.52
N LYS A 62 15.42 -18.23 -7.05
CA LYS A 62 15.80 -19.62 -6.74
C LYS A 62 15.74 -19.98 -5.26
N MET A 63 15.61 -19.00 -4.38
CA MET A 63 15.51 -19.22 -2.94
C MET A 63 14.17 -19.89 -2.59
N THR A 64 14.18 -20.80 -1.62
CA THR A 64 12.95 -21.33 -1.02
C THR A 64 12.25 -20.27 -0.18
N GLU A 65 11.02 -20.54 0.24
CA GLU A 65 10.30 -19.59 1.10
C GLU A 65 11.01 -19.40 2.44
N GLU A 66 11.54 -20.47 3.05
CA GLU A 66 12.31 -20.35 4.30
C GLU A 66 13.58 -19.51 4.13
N GLU A 67 14.33 -19.70 3.03
CA GLU A 67 15.53 -18.91 2.74
C GLU A 67 15.21 -17.43 2.51
N ARG A 68 14.05 -17.14 1.91
CA ARG A 68 13.56 -15.76 1.71
C ARG A 68 13.16 -15.11 3.02
N GLU A 69 12.48 -15.82 3.91
CA GLU A 69 12.12 -15.34 5.24
C GLU A 69 13.37 -15.01 6.07
N GLU A 70 14.36 -15.90 6.10
CA GLU A 70 15.65 -15.64 6.78
C GLU A 70 16.38 -14.42 6.20
N PHE A 71 16.36 -14.26 4.88
CA PHE A 71 16.98 -13.11 4.21
C PHE A 71 16.25 -11.79 4.50
N ILE A 72 14.91 -11.80 4.48
CA ILE A 72 14.09 -10.64 4.85
C ILE A 72 14.40 -10.23 6.29
N ASP A 73 14.47 -11.20 7.20
CA ASP A 73 14.78 -10.93 8.60
C ASP A 73 16.15 -10.27 8.77
N LEU A 74 17.16 -10.77 8.07
CA LEU A 74 18.51 -10.18 8.01
C LEU A 74 18.50 -8.74 7.51
N VAL A 75 17.79 -8.46 6.40
CA VAL A 75 17.74 -7.12 5.78
C VAL A 75 16.95 -6.13 6.63
N VAL A 76 15.87 -6.56 7.27
CA VAL A 76 15.03 -5.70 8.13
C VAL A 76 15.73 -5.32 9.43
N HIS A 77 16.61 -6.18 9.94
CA HIS A 77 17.33 -5.96 11.19
C HIS A 77 18.76 -5.43 11.02
N GLU A 78 19.26 -5.25 9.79
CA GLU A 78 20.49 -4.49 9.52
C GLU A 78 20.27 -2.99 9.82
N LYS A 79 21.19 -2.39 10.60
CA LYS A 79 21.14 -0.97 11.00
C LYS A 79 21.75 -0.03 9.97
#